data_AF-A0A7K6R8I6-F1
#
_entry.id   AF-A0A7K6R8I6-F1
#
_cell.length_a   1.000
_cell.length_b   1.000
_cell.length_c   1.000
_cell.angle_alpha   90.00
_cell.angle_beta   90.00
_cell.angle_gamma   90.00
#
_symmetry.space_group_name_H-M   'P 1'
#
loop_
_entity.id
_entity.type
_entity.pdbx_description
1 polymer ?
#
loop_
_entity_poly.entity_id
_entity_poly.type
_entity_poly.pdbx_seq_one_letter_code
_entity_poly.pdbx_strand_id
1 'polypeptide(L)'
;LQMLEQQVVGGEQAGNRELKEKRRRRKKQADERRLRLLGALQERGEDSSQQVLLRVYDSIQEEVRAKSKMLEKMQEKLRAAETEIKDLQSEFGLEKTDYLSTIRRQERELLLCQQLLQRVQSLVRRDCNYSNLERIRRESVWDEESACWKIPEPVIEKTHLP
;
A
#
# COMPACT_ATOMS: atom_id res chain seq x y z
N LEU A 1 -8.68 6.76 -0.47
CA LEU A 1 -9.27 6.29 0.80
C LEU A 1 -10.47 5.36 0.56
N GLN A 2 -11.57 5.80 -0.05
CA GLN A 2 -12.74 4.94 -0.35
C GLN A 2 -12.43 3.67 -1.18
N MET A 3 -11.53 3.74 -2.16
CA MET A 3 -11.13 2.56 -2.94
C MET A 3 -10.26 1.57 -2.15
N LEU A 4 -9.49 2.05 -1.17
CA LEU A 4 -8.66 1.20 -0.31
C LEU A 4 -9.55 0.51 0.74
N GLU A 5 -10.53 1.22 1.30
CA GLU A 5 -11.52 0.68 2.25
C GLU A 5 -12.37 -0.46 1.64
N GLN A 6 -12.63 -0.44 0.34
CA GLN A 6 -13.33 -1.53 -0.36
C GLN A 6 -12.47 -2.78 -0.54
N GLN A 7 -11.14 -2.64 -0.56
CA GLN A 7 -10.19 -3.72 -0.86
C GLN A 7 -9.61 -4.41 0.39
N VAL A 8 -9.86 -3.88 1.59
CA VAL A 8 -9.47 -4.56 2.86
C VAL A 8 -10.56 -5.53 3.34
N VAL A 9 -10.10 -6.63 3.94
CA VAL A 9 -10.87 -7.78 4.42
C VAL A 9 -12.08 -7.33 5.25
N GLY A 10 -13.27 -7.40 4.64
CA GLY A 10 -14.54 -7.00 5.26
C GLY A 10 -15.51 -6.32 4.31
N GLY A 11 -15.02 -5.60 3.30
CA GLY A 11 -15.84 -4.96 2.25
C GLY A 11 -16.57 -5.98 1.37
N GLU A 12 -15.89 -7.07 0.99
CA GLU A 12 -16.43 -8.14 0.12
C GLU A 12 -17.67 -8.85 0.70
N GLN A 13 -17.84 -8.85 2.03
CA GLN A 13 -18.95 -9.54 2.71
C GLN A 13 -20.09 -8.61 3.15
N ALA A 14 -19.97 -7.28 2.95
CA ALA A 14 -20.96 -6.30 3.40
C ALA A 14 -22.36 -6.51 2.79
N GLY A 15 -22.41 -7.07 1.56
CA GLY A 15 -23.63 -7.42 0.83
C GLY A 15 -24.14 -8.85 1.07
N ASN A 16 -23.41 -9.71 1.79
CA ASN A 16 -23.74 -11.14 1.85
C ASN A 16 -25.02 -11.39 2.67
N ARG A 17 -26.10 -11.74 1.95
CA ARG A 17 -27.44 -11.96 2.50
C ARG A 17 -27.49 -13.19 3.41
N GLU A 18 -26.71 -14.22 3.13
CA GLU A 18 -26.63 -15.45 3.94
C GLU A 18 -25.96 -15.20 5.29
N LEU A 19 -24.88 -14.41 5.32
CA LEU A 19 -24.21 -14.05 6.59
C LEU A 19 -25.14 -13.20 7.47
N LYS A 20 -25.92 -12.29 6.88
CA LYS A 20 -26.95 -11.51 7.59
C LYS A 20 -28.06 -12.42 8.14
N GLU A 21 -28.56 -13.37 7.35
CA GLU A 21 -29.56 -14.33 7.82
C GLU A 21 -29.03 -15.25 8.93
N LYS A 22 -27.79 -15.75 8.79
CA LYS A 22 -27.15 -16.60 9.80
C LYS A 22 -26.98 -15.87 11.12
N ARG A 23 -26.57 -14.58 11.09
CA ARG A 23 -26.53 -13.72 12.28
C ARG A 23 -27.93 -13.53 12.89
N ARG A 24 -28.95 -13.28 12.06
CA ARG A 24 -30.35 -13.11 12.52
C ARG A 24 -30.89 -14.37 13.20
N ARG A 25 -30.62 -15.56 12.63
CA ARG A 25 -31.02 -16.85 13.22
C ARG A 25 -30.34 -17.10 14.56
N ARG A 26 -29.02 -16.86 14.65
CA ARG A 26 -28.28 -16.97 15.92
C ARG A 26 -28.82 -16.03 17.00
N LYS A 27 -29.15 -14.78 16.62
CA LYS A 27 -29.74 -13.81 17.54
C LYS A 27 -31.11 -14.29 18.06
N LYS A 28 -32.00 -14.72 17.16
CA LYS A 28 -33.32 -15.27 17.55
C LYS A 28 -33.21 -16.45 18.51
N GLN A 29 -32.31 -17.40 18.22
CA GLN A 29 -32.11 -18.57 19.10
C GLN A 29 -31.58 -18.19 20.49
N ALA A 30 -30.68 -17.20 20.55
CA ALA A 30 -30.20 -16.67 21.83
C ALA A 30 -31.33 -15.96 22.60
N ASP A 31 -32.15 -15.17 21.92
CA ASP A 31 -33.30 -14.46 22.51
C ASP A 31 -34.37 -15.45 23.03
N GLU A 32 -34.70 -16.50 22.26
CA GLU A 32 -35.62 -17.55 22.68
C GLU A 32 -35.10 -18.34 23.89
N ARG A 33 -33.79 -18.66 23.90
CA ARG A 33 -33.15 -19.32 25.03
C ARG A 33 -33.20 -18.44 26.27
N ARG A 34 -32.98 -17.13 26.13
CA ARG A 34 -33.10 -16.15 27.21
C ARG A 34 -34.52 -16.08 27.76
N LEU A 35 -35.54 -16.04 26.90
CA LEU A 35 -36.94 -16.02 27.34
C LEU A 35 -37.31 -17.29 28.12
N ARG A 36 -36.90 -18.47 27.63
CA ARG A 36 -37.16 -19.74 28.34
C ARG A 36 -36.50 -19.77 29.72
N LEU A 37 -35.27 -19.28 29.82
CA LEU A 37 -34.58 -19.15 31.11
C LEU A 37 -35.34 -18.20 32.04
N LEU A 38 -35.80 -17.04 31.55
CA LEU A 38 -36.59 -16.11 32.36
C LEU A 38 -37.92 -16.71 32.85
N GLY A 39 -38.65 -17.44 31.98
CA GLY A 39 -39.90 -18.11 32.36
C GLY A 39 -39.69 -19.18 33.43
N ALA A 40 -38.67 -20.03 33.28
CA ALA A 40 -38.34 -21.07 34.26
C ALA A 40 -37.90 -20.51 35.63
N LEU A 41 -37.45 -19.26 35.68
CA LEU A 41 -37.08 -18.56 36.92
C LEU A 41 -38.26 -17.93 37.64
N GLN A 42 -39.36 -17.68 36.92
CA GLN A 42 -40.58 -17.11 37.45
C GLN A 42 -41.47 -18.19 38.13
N GLU A 43 -41.34 -19.45 37.70
CA GLU A 43 -42.06 -20.61 38.26
C GLU A 43 -41.42 -21.17 39.56
N ARG A 44 -40.15 -20.88 39.80
CA ARG A 44 -39.40 -21.31 41.00
C ARG A 44 -39.44 -20.16 41.99
N GLY A 45 -40.16 -20.30 43.11
CA GLY A 45 -40.58 -19.21 44.02
C GLY A 45 -39.57 -18.09 44.37
N GLU A 46 -40.08 -16.99 44.92
CA GLU A 46 -39.46 -15.65 44.97
C GLU A 46 -37.99 -15.61 45.45
N ASP A 47 -37.61 -16.37 46.47
CA ASP A 47 -36.20 -16.44 46.95
C ASP A 47 -35.25 -17.09 45.94
N SER A 48 -35.71 -18.11 45.20
CA SER A 48 -34.92 -18.75 44.14
C SER A 48 -34.85 -17.85 42.91
N SER A 49 -35.88 -17.05 42.62
CA SER A 49 -35.88 -16.08 41.52
C SER A 49 -34.86 -14.96 41.77
N GLN A 50 -34.78 -14.43 42.99
CA GLN A 50 -33.88 -13.34 43.36
C GLN A 50 -32.40 -13.74 43.30
N GLN A 51 -32.05 -14.94 43.77
CA GLN A 51 -30.67 -15.45 43.70
C GLN A 51 -30.22 -15.67 42.25
N VAL A 52 -31.11 -16.09 41.35
CA VAL A 52 -30.74 -16.27 39.94
C VAL A 52 -30.66 -14.95 39.19
N LEU A 53 -31.54 -13.98 39.48
CA LEU A 53 -31.43 -12.61 38.97
C LEU A 53 -30.08 -11.98 39.31
N LEU A 54 -29.58 -12.17 40.54
CA LEU A 54 -28.27 -11.71 40.97
C LEU A 54 -27.14 -12.34 40.12
N ARG A 55 -27.17 -13.67 39.93
CA ARG A 55 -26.17 -14.38 39.11
C ARG A 55 -26.20 -13.96 37.64
N VAL A 56 -27.38 -13.72 37.08
CA VAL A 56 -27.53 -13.23 35.71
C VAL A 56 -26.96 -11.81 35.59
N TYR A 57 -27.23 -10.95 36.58
CA TYR A 57 -26.67 -9.61 36.64
C TYR A 57 -25.14 -9.62 36.73
N ASP A 58 -24.58 -10.45 37.62
CA ASP A 58 -23.14 -10.61 37.77
C ASP A 58 -22.49 -11.10 36.46
N SER A 59 -23.07 -12.11 35.82
CA SER A 59 -22.61 -12.62 34.53
C SER A 59 -22.66 -11.56 33.42
N ILE A 60 -23.73 -10.76 33.37
CA ILE A 60 -23.85 -9.66 32.40
C ILE A 60 -22.79 -8.58 32.71
N GLN A 61 -22.58 -8.23 33.98
CA GLN A 61 -21.54 -7.27 34.36
C GLN A 61 -20.15 -7.75 33.95
N GLU A 62 -19.83 -9.02 34.19
CA GLU A 62 -18.56 -9.62 33.76
C GLU A 62 -18.41 -9.57 32.24
N GLU A 63 -19.45 -9.91 31.47
CA GLU A 63 -19.43 -9.85 30.01
C GLU A 63 -19.24 -8.41 29.51
N VAL A 64 -19.92 -7.43 30.11
CA VAL A 64 -19.75 -6.00 29.80
C VAL A 64 -18.32 -5.57 30.09
N ARG A 65 -17.76 -5.90 31.25
CA ARG A 65 -16.36 -5.58 31.61
C ARG A 65 -15.36 -6.20 30.63
N ALA A 66 -15.55 -7.47 30.28
CA ALA A 66 -14.69 -8.17 29.33
C ALA A 66 -14.74 -7.54 27.94
N LYS A 67 -15.93 -7.18 27.45
CA LYS A 67 -16.11 -6.49 26.16
C LYS A 67 -15.53 -5.09 26.16
N SER A 68 -15.72 -4.31 27.23
CA SER A 68 -15.13 -2.98 27.37
C SER A 68 -13.59 -3.04 27.30
N LYS A 69 -12.98 -3.99 28.02
CA LYS A 69 -11.52 -4.21 27.96
C LYS A 69 -11.03 -4.63 26.57
N MET A 70 -11.80 -5.44 25.86
CA MET A 70 -11.46 -5.82 24.48
C MET A 70 -11.58 -4.63 23.53
N LEU A 71 -12.61 -3.79 23.71
CA LEU A 71 -12.83 -2.58 22.91
C LEU A 71 -11.69 -1.59 23.10
N GLU A 72 -11.26 -1.36 24.33
CA GLU A 72 -10.12 -0.48 24.66
C GLU A 72 -8.84 -0.95 23.96
N LYS A 73 -8.50 -2.25 24.05
CA LYS A 73 -7.36 -2.84 23.32
C LYS A 73 -7.46 -2.67 21.81
N MET A 74 -8.65 -2.77 21.24
CA MET A 74 -8.85 -2.58 19.80
C MET A 74 -8.70 -1.11 19.41
N GLN A 75 -9.15 -0.17 20.25
CA GLN A 75 -8.93 1.26 20.04
C GLN A 75 -7.44 1.63 20.09
N GLU A 76 -6.68 1.06 21.02
CA GLU A 76 -5.23 1.24 21.08
C GLU A 76 -4.54 0.76 19.81
N LYS A 77 -4.89 -0.45 19.34
CA LYS A 77 -4.36 -1.00 18.08
C LYS A 77 -4.74 -0.16 16.87
N LEU A 78 -5.98 0.32 16.83
CA LEU A 78 -6.45 1.20 15.76
C LEU A 78 -5.62 2.48 15.70
N ARG A 79 -5.43 3.15 16.85
CA ARG A 79 -4.62 4.36 16.94
C ARG A 79 -3.17 4.11 16.53
N ALA A 80 -2.57 3.02 16.99
CA ALA A 80 -1.21 2.64 16.61
C ALA A 80 -1.09 2.43 15.09
N ALA A 81 -2.03 1.72 14.48
CA ALA A 81 -2.07 1.50 13.03
C ALA A 81 -2.31 2.81 12.25
N GLU A 82 -3.18 3.70 12.75
CA GLU A 82 -3.40 5.02 12.14
C GLU A 82 -2.13 5.89 12.17
N THR A 83 -1.39 5.85 13.27
CA THR A 83 -0.09 6.53 13.39
C THR A 83 0.93 5.93 12.43
N GLU A 84 1.08 4.61 12.41
CA GLU A 84 2.00 3.92 11.50
C GLU A 84 1.70 4.21 10.03
N ILE A 85 0.42 4.22 9.63
CA ILE A 85 0.01 4.60 8.27
C ILE A 85 0.44 6.02 7.95
N LYS A 86 0.25 6.97 8.88
CA LYS A 86 0.63 8.37 8.69
C LYS A 86 2.15 8.52 8.56
N ASP A 87 2.91 7.81 9.37
CA ASP A 87 4.37 7.85 9.35
C ASP A 87 4.90 7.29 8.03
N LEU A 88 4.41 6.12 7.59
CA LEU A 88 4.75 5.53 6.28
C LEU A 88 4.39 6.43 5.10
N GLN A 89 3.24 7.11 5.16
CA GLN A 89 2.84 8.08 4.12
C GLN A 89 3.77 9.29 4.07
N SER A 90 4.25 9.76 5.23
CA SER A 90 5.21 10.85 5.32
C SER A 90 6.57 10.44 4.76
N GLU A 91 7.08 9.28 5.17
CA GLU A 91 8.33 8.71 4.67
C GLU A 91 8.29 8.54 3.15
N PHE A 92 7.22 7.92 2.62
CA PHE A 92 7.03 7.78 1.18
C PHE A 92 7.00 9.13 0.44
N GLY A 93 6.37 10.14 1.04
CA GLY A 93 6.32 11.50 0.48
C GLY A 93 7.69 12.17 0.42
N LEU A 94 8.51 11.98 1.45
CA LEU A 94 9.88 12.48 1.52
C LEU A 94 10.77 11.79 0.47
N GLU A 95 10.78 10.45 0.46
CA GLU A 95 11.55 9.68 -0.53
C GLU A 95 11.19 10.05 -1.96
N LYS A 96 9.89 10.18 -2.26
CA LYS A 96 9.43 10.62 -3.58
C LYS A 96 9.99 11.99 -3.95
N THR A 97 10.03 12.92 -3.00
CA THR A 97 10.57 14.27 -3.22
C THR A 97 12.07 14.20 -3.53
N ASP A 98 12.81 13.38 -2.78
CA ASP A 98 14.24 13.19 -2.98
C ASP A 98 14.55 12.51 -4.32
N TYR A 99 13.79 11.48 -4.70
CA TYR A 99 13.89 10.84 -6.01
C TYR A 99 13.64 11.83 -7.14
N LEU A 100 12.58 12.65 -7.05
CA LEU A 100 12.29 13.67 -8.06
C LEU A 100 13.40 14.73 -8.13
N SER A 101 13.99 15.10 -7.00
CA SER A 101 15.13 16.02 -6.97
C SER A 101 16.36 15.45 -7.69
N THR A 102 16.61 14.14 -7.52
CA THR A 102 17.71 13.41 -8.16
C THR A 102 17.49 13.31 -9.66
N ILE A 103 16.29 12.94 -10.11
CA ILE A 103 15.93 12.90 -11.54
C ILE A 103 16.15 14.27 -12.17
N ARG A 104 15.64 15.36 -11.58
CA ARG A 104 15.83 16.72 -12.11
C ARG A 104 17.28 17.15 -12.15
N ARG A 105 18.11 16.70 -11.21
CA ARG A 105 19.57 16.95 -11.25
C ARG A 105 20.22 16.18 -12.39
N GLN A 106 19.92 14.89 -12.52
CA GLN A 106 20.44 14.04 -13.59
C GLN A 106 20.01 14.53 -14.97
N GLU A 107 18.77 14.98 -15.14
CA GLU A 107 18.28 15.59 -16.38
C GLU A 107 19.06 16.85 -16.76
N ARG A 108 19.39 17.71 -15.79
CA ARG A 108 20.22 18.90 -16.03
C ARG A 108 21.65 18.54 -16.41
N GLU A 109 22.25 17.56 -15.75
CA GLU A 109 23.59 17.06 -16.08
C GLU A 109 23.61 16.44 -17.49
N LEU A 110 22.60 15.63 -17.83
CA LEU A 110 22.45 15.03 -19.15
C LEU A 110 22.26 16.09 -20.24
N LEU A 111 21.45 17.12 -20.00
CA LEU A 111 21.28 18.24 -20.92
C LEU A 111 22.59 18.99 -21.16
N LEU A 112 23.37 19.24 -20.09
CA LEU A 112 24.68 19.87 -20.21
C LEU A 112 25.63 19.01 -21.05
N CYS A 113 25.69 17.71 -20.80
CA CYS A 113 26.51 16.78 -21.60
C CYS A 113 26.09 16.80 -23.08
N GLN A 114 24.79 16.79 -23.37
CA GLN A 114 24.28 16.87 -24.75
C GLN A 114 24.68 18.19 -25.43
N GLN A 115 24.55 19.32 -24.73
CA GLN A 115 24.94 20.63 -25.25
C GLN A 115 26.43 20.72 -25.52
N LEU A 116 27.26 20.22 -24.60
CA LEU A 116 28.71 20.17 -24.77
C LEU A 116 29.10 19.27 -25.95
N LEU A 117 28.49 18.09 -26.07
CA LEU A 117 28.71 17.18 -27.21
C LEU A 117 28.36 17.83 -28.54
N GLN A 118 27.25 18.56 -28.64
CA GLN A 118 26.90 19.31 -29.86
C GLN A 118 27.94 20.38 -30.20
N ARG A 119 28.49 21.07 -29.20
CA ARG A 119 29.55 22.07 -29.39
C ARG A 119 30.87 21.44 -29.84
N VAL A 120 31.23 20.28 -29.28
CA VAL A 120 32.46 19.56 -29.63
C VAL A 120 32.33 18.88 -30.99
N GLN A 121 31.15 18.35 -31.34
CA GLN A 121 30.90 17.69 -32.62
C GLN A 121 31.24 18.58 -33.82
N SER A 122 30.95 19.88 -33.75
CA SER A 122 31.26 20.82 -34.83
C SER A 122 32.76 21.04 -35.05
N LEU A 123 33.59 20.66 -34.07
CA LEU A 123 35.05 20.71 -34.14
C LEU A 123 35.65 19.40 -34.69
N VAL A 124 34.85 18.32 -34.79
CA VAL A 124 35.30 17.03 -35.31
C VAL A 124 35.52 17.14 -36.82
N ARG A 125 36.61 16.54 -37.30
CA ARG A 125 36.93 16.51 -38.73
C ARG A 125 35.80 15.84 -39.53
N ARG A 126 35.50 16.39 -40.70
CA ARG A 126 34.40 15.91 -41.57
C ARG A 126 34.63 14.51 -42.13
N ASP A 127 35.88 14.08 -42.24
CA ASP A 127 36.27 12.75 -42.70
C ASP A 127 36.22 11.69 -41.57
N CYS A 128 35.85 12.06 -40.35
CA CYS A 128 35.67 11.13 -39.24
C CYS A 128 34.21 10.69 -39.11
N ASN A 129 33.95 9.41 -38.82
CA ASN A 129 32.61 8.89 -38.54
C ASN A 129 31.89 9.63 -37.38
N TYR A 130 32.63 10.11 -36.38
CA TYR A 130 32.10 10.91 -35.28
C TYR A 130 31.59 12.31 -35.68
N SER A 131 31.84 12.75 -36.91
CA SER A 131 31.17 13.96 -37.44
C SER A 131 29.64 13.77 -37.51
N ASN A 132 29.15 12.52 -37.59
CA ASN A 132 27.73 12.17 -37.58
C ASN A 132 27.37 11.35 -36.33
N LEU A 133 27.08 12.04 -35.22
CA LEU A 133 26.70 11.39 -33.96
C LEU A 133 25.38 10.59 -34.05
N GLU A 134 24.47 10.94 -34.97
CA GLU A 134 23.23 10.17 -35.17
C GLU A 134 23.49 8.80 -35.81
N ARG A 135 24.54 8.68 -36.63
CA ARG A 135 25.03 7.38 -37.11
C ARG A 135 25.62 6.57 -35.95
N ILE A 136 26.53 7.17 -35.18
CA ILE A 136 27.16 6.51 -34.02
C ILE A 136 26.13 6.02 -33.01
N ARG A 137 25.10 6.82 -32.70
CA ARG A 137 24.01 6.44 -31.78
C ARG A 137 23.24 5.20 -32.25
N ARG A 138 22.95 5.10 -33.54
CA ARG A 138 22.24 3.93 -34.12
C ARG A 138 23.09 2.67 -34.14
N GLU A 139 24.40 2.82 -34.29
CA GLU A 139 25.36 1.71 -34.28
C GLU A 139 25.78 1.31 -32.85
N SER A 140 25.45 2.13 -31.84
CA SER A 140 25.78 1.85 -30.44
C SER A 140 24.76 0.89 -29.82
N VAL A 141 25.26 -0.04 -29.00
CA VAL A 141 24.43 -1.07 -28.36
C VAL A 141 24.67 -1.07 -26.86
N TRP A 142 23.59 -1.15 -26.07
CA TRP A 142 23.69 -1.31 -24.63
C TRP A 142 24.18 -2.73 -24.29
N ASP A 143 25.22 -2.82 -23.47
CA ASP A 143 25.76 -4.08 -23.00
C ASP A 143 25.36 -4.30 -21.54
N GLU A 144 24.42 -5.22 -21.31
CA GLU A 144 23.90 -5.51 -19.97
C GLU A 144 24.96 -6.07 -19.02
N GLU A 145 25.95 -6.83 -19.55
CA GLU A 145 27.00 -7.46 -18.73
C GLU A 145 27.96 -6.42 -18.14
N SER A 146 28.36 -5.42 -18.93
CA SER A 146 29.26 -4.36 -18.49
C SER A 146 28.54 -3.10 -18.02
N ALA A 147 27.21 -3.07 -18.11
CA ALA A 147 26.35 -1.92 -17.82
C ALA A 147 26.84 -0.63 -18.51
N CYS A 148 27.27 -0.73 -19.77
CA CYS A 148 27.73 0.41 -20.54
C CYS A 148 27.35 0.33 -22.03
N TRP A 149 27.40 1.47 -22.73
CA TRP A 149 27.18 1.51 -24.17
C TRP A 149 28.45 1.09 -24.91
N LYS A 150 28.34 0.08 -25.79
CA LYS A 150 29.35 -0.26 -26.79
C LYS A 150 29.23 0.74 -27.95
N ILE A 151 30.21 1.64 -28.04
CA ILE A 151 30.25 2.71 -29.04
C ILE A 151 31.31 2.35 -30.10
N PRO A 152 31.02 2.51 -31.41
CA PRO A 152 32.01 2.29 -32.47
C PRO A 152 33.26 3.17 -32.34
N GLU A 153 34.45 2.62 -32.62
CA GLU A 153 35.72 3.37 -32.57
C GLU A 153 35.78 4.51 -33.61
N PRO A 154 36.60 5.56 -33.37
CA PRO A 154 36.81 6.63 -34.35
C PRO A 154 37.57 6.15 -35.57
N VAL A 155 36.99 6.35 -36.76
CA VAL A 155 37.59 5.98 -38.05
C VAL A 155 37.58 7.16 -38.99
N ILE A 156 38.70 7.37 -39.69
CA ILE A 156 38.84 8.38 -40.74
C ILE A 156 38.57 7.73 -42.09
N GLU A 157 37.44 8.08 -42.72
CA GLU A 157 37.05 7.65 -44.05
C GLU A 157 37.87 8.44 -45.10
N LYS A 158 38.86 7.78 -45.73
CA LYS A 158 39.62 8.37 -46.84
C LYS A 158 38.75 8.36 -48.10
N THR A 159 38.13 9.49 -48.42
CA THR A 159 37.49 9.68 -49.72
C THR A 159 38.56 9.97 -50.77
N HIS A 160 38.87 8.96 -51.58
CA HIS A 160 39.57 9.17 -52.85
C HIS A 160 38.55 9.72 -53.85
N LEU A 161 38.81 10.89 -54.42
CA LEU A 161 38.07 11.36 -55.59
C LEU A 161 38.37 10.43 -56.78
N PRO A 162 37.37 10.05 -57.59
CA PRO A 162 37.56 9.27 -58.81
C PRO A 162 38.37 10.04 -59.87
#